data_AF-A0A382V9C1-F1
#
_entry.id   AF-A0A382V9C1-F1
#
_cell.length_a   1.000
_cell.length_b   1.000
_cell.length_c   1.000
_cell.angle_alpha   90.00
_cell.angle_beta   90.00
_cell.angle_gamma   90.00
#
_symmetry.space_group_name_H-M   'P 1'
#
loop_
_entity.id
_entity.type
_entity.pdbx_description
1 polymer ?
#
loop_
_entity_poly.entity_id
_entity_poly.type
_entity_poly.pdbx_seq_one_letter_code
_entity_poly.pdbx_strand_id
1 'polypeptide(L)'
;MLTQMQQIFSVEGKSSVILTSEQEEHLKFIGKPLPGLTEIVGQIHKDHAYLLENYGAWMEALVRKEIRPLTKAQKRFIQVAHGNRIGSTRFEKAWINSKILKDRNRTDLIARENQLSARVSNVGSFSNSETIHNG
;
A
#
# COMPACT_ATOMS: atom_id res chain seq x y z
N MET A 1 -20.40 6.32 -15.53
CA MET A 1 -19.42 5.90 -14.50
C MET A 1 -19.81 4.62 -13.76
N LEU A 2 -21.09 4.22 -13.70
CA LEU A 2 -21.55 2.94 -13.12
C LEU A 2 -21.17 1.68 -13.92
N THR A 3 -20.81 1.82 -15.20
CA THR A 3 -20.56 0.68 -16.11
C THR A 3 -19.23 -0.05 -15.86
N GLN A 4 -18.22 0.63 -15.30
CA GLN A 4 -16.93 -0.02 -15.00
C GLN A 4 -16.95 -0.86 -13.72
N MET A 5 -17.77 -0.48 -12.72
CA MET A 5 -17.96 -1.30 -11.52
C MET A 5 -18.82 -2.54 -11.79
N GLN A 6 -19.79 -2.43 -12.71
CA GLN A 6 -20.55 -3.60 -13.17
C GLN A 6 -19.67 -4.60 -13.93
N GLN A 7 -18.66 -4.19 -14.69
CA GLN A 7 -17.76 -5.17 -15.35
C GLN A 7 -16.86 -5.95 -14.36
N ILE A 8 -16.76 -5.49 -13.11
CA ILE A 8 -15.99 -6.18 -12.07
C ILE A 8 -16.89 -7.13 -11.24
N PHE A 9 -18.21 -6.92 -11.22
CA PHE A 9 -19.17 -7.65 -10.36
C PHE A 9 -20.40 -8.24 -11.07
N SER A 10 -20.73 -7.85 -12.30
CA SER A 10 -21.99 -8.20 -12.95
C SER A 10 -21.86 -9.51 -13.72
N VAL A 11 -22.44 -10.55 -13.12
CA VAL A 11 -22.82 -11.81 -13.75
C VAL A 11 -23.88 -11.50 -14.80
N GLU A 12 -23.58 -11.71 -16.08
CA GLU A 12 -24.60 -11.65 -17.12
C GLU A 12 -25.57 -12.82 -16.92
N GLY A 13 -26.77 -12.49 -16.44
CA GLY A 13 -27.97 -13.27 -16.68
C GLY A 13 -28.21 -14.49 -15.79
N LYS A 14 -29.37 -14.42 -15.13
CA LYS A 14 -30.20 -15.52 -14.58
C LYS A 14 -29.92 -15.90 -13.11
N SER A 15 -30.90 -15.48 -12.29
CA SER A 15 -31.55 -16.21 -11.19
C SER A 15 -30.69 -17.22 -10.40
N SER A 16 -30.50 -16.91 -9.11
CA SER A 16 -29.72 -17.66 -8.11
C SER A 16 -28.22 -17.67 -8.40
N VAL A 17 -27.50 -16.71 -7.81
CA VAL A 17 -26.03 -16.64 -7.91
C VAL A 17 -25.46 -17.82 -7.13
N ILE A 18 -25.14 -18.91 -7.82
CA ILE A 18 -24.17 -19.89 -7.30
C ILE A 18 -22.82 -19.18 -7.34
N LEU A 19 -22.45 -18.55 -6.22
CA LEU A 19 -21.09 -18.05 -6.05
C LEU A 19 -20.15 -19.25 -6.13
N THR A 20 -19.12 -19.15 -6.95
CA THR A 20 -18.05 -20.16 -6.89
C THR A 20 -17.27 -19.97 -5.59
N SER A 21 -16.69 -21.04 -5.05
CA SER A 21 -15.84 -20.95 -3.84
C SER A 21 -14.74 -19.89 -3.98
N GLU A 22 -14.23 -19.71 -5.21
CA GLU A 22 -13.21 -18.70 -5.53
C GLU A 22 -13.77 -17.26 -5.46
N GLN A 23 -15.03 -17.03 -5.83
CA GLN A 23 -15.66 -15.71 -5.67
C GLN A 23 -15.91 -15.38 -4.19
N GLU A 24 -16.30 -16.37 -3.39
CA GLU A 24 -16.46 -16.21 -1.94
C GLU A 24 -15.13 -15.83 -1.26
N GLU A 25 -14.01 -16.41 -1.69
CA GLU A 25 -12.69 -16.04 -1.20
C GLU A 25 -12.37 -14.57 -1.47
N HIS A 26 -12.71 -14.04 -2.65
CA HIS A 26 -12.48 -12.64 -2.98
C HIS A 26 -13.30 -11.70 -2.08
N LEU A 27 -14.56 -12.05 -1.80
CA LEU A 27 -15.45 -11.24 -0.97
C LEU A 27 -14.94 -11.05 0.45
N LYS A 28 -14.15 -12.01 1.00
CA LYS A 28 -13.55 -11.92 2.34
C LYS A 28 -12.63 -10.71 2.52
N PHE A 29 -12.11 -10.14 1.44
CA PHE A 29 -11.16 -9.03 1.46
C PHE A 29 -11.76 -7.68 1.00
N ILE A 30 -12.97 -7.69 0.43
CA ILE A 30 -13.67 -6.47 0.01
C ILE A 30 -14.18 -5.73 1.26
N GLY A 31 -14.14 -4.40 1.22
CA GLY A 31 -14.51 -3.52 2.34
C GLY A 31 -13.42 -3.39 3.40
N LYS A 32 -12.24 -3.98 3.19
CA LYS A 32 -11.11 -3.91 4.12
C LYS A 32 -10.01 -2.99 3.58
N PRO A 33 -9.49 -2.07 4.41
CA PRO A 33 -8.49 -1.11 3.99
C PRO A 33 -7.14 -1.78 3.72
N LEU A 34 -6.29 -1.12 2.93
CA LEU A 34 -4.90 -1.50 2.79
C LEU A 34 -4.21 -1.44 4.17
N PRO A 35 -3.53 -2.50 4.62
CA PRO A 35 -2.71 -2.46 5.83
C PRO A 35 -1.72 -1.29 5.78
N GLY A 36 -1.65 -0.49 6.85
CA GLY A 36 -0.81 0.71 6.92
C GLY A 36 -1.30 1.90 6.07
N LEU A 37 -2.57 1.91 5.63
CA LEU A 37 -3.14 3.06 4.91
C LEU A 37 -3.17 4.33 5.76
N THR A 38 -3.45 4.20 7.07
CA THR A 38 -3.51 5.34 8.01
C THR A 38 -2.22 6.16 8.05
N GLU A 39 -1.07 5.53 7.79
CA GLU A 39 0.24 6.19 7.76
C GLU A 39 0.43 7.10 6.53
N ILE A 40 -0.32 6.84 5.45
CA ILE A 40 -0.18 7.55 4.17
C ILE A 40 -1.43 8.30 3.75
N VAL A 41 -2.59 8.07 4.39
CA VAL A 41 -3.89 8.58 3.95
C VAL A 41 -3.94 10.11 3.81
N GLY A 42 -3.23 10.84 4.68
CA GLY A 42 -3.14 12.30 4.62
C GLY A 42 -2.28 12.84 3.47
N GLN A 43 -1.54 11.98 2.77
CA GLN A 43 -0.62 12.34 1.69
C GLN A 43 -1.12 11.90 0.30
N ILE A 44 -2.26 11.21 0.23
CA ILE A 44 -2.76 10.63 -1.02
C ILE A 44 -4.03 11.36 -1.48
N HIS A 45 -4.28 11.34 -2.79
CA HIS A 45 -5.51 11.89 -3.35
C HIS A 45 -6.74 11.16 -2.78
N LYS A 46 -7.81 11.90 -2.44
CA LYS A 46 -9.02 11.35 -1.79
C LYS A 46 -9.63 10.16 -2.53
N ASP A 47 -9.66 10.20 -3.86
CA ASP A 47 -10.17 9.07 -4.66
C ASP A 47 -9.33 7.80 -4.49
N HIS A 48 -8.01 7.94 -4.36
CA HIS A 48 -7.14 6.80 -4.12
C HIS A 48 -7.31 6.29 -2.69
N ALA A 49 -7.50 7.18 -1.71
CA ALA A 49 -7.81 6.78 -0.33
C ALA A 49 -9.09 5.96 -0.27
N TYR A 50 -10.17 6.44 -0.88
CA TYR A 50 -11.42 5.70 -0.95
C TYR A 50 -11.24 4.30 -1.57
N LEU A 51 -10.49 4.19 -2.66
CA LEU A 51 -10.22 2.87 -3.28
C LEU A 51 -9.40 1.96 -2.37
N LEU A 52 -8.40 2.48 -1.68
CA LEU A 52 -7.56 1.71 -0.78
C LEU A 52 -8.26 1.36 0.53
N GLU A 53 -9.22 2.16 0.99
CA GLU A 53 -10.06 1.86 2.16
C GLU A 53 -11.02 0.70 1.88
N ASN A 54 -11.59 0.66 0.67
CA ASN A 54 -12.62 -0.32 0.33
C ASN A 54 -12.06 -1.58 -0.36
N TYR A 55 -10.90 -1.50 -1.00
CA TYR A 55 -10.35 -2.59 -1.81
C TYR A 55 -8.88 -2.87 -1.54
N GLY A 56 -8.24 -2.20 -0.58
CA GLY A 56 -6.82 -2.30 -0.35
C GLY A 56 -6.35 -3.69 0.09
N ALA A 57 -7.06 -4.31 1.03
CA ALA A 57 -6.75 -5.68 1.45
C ALA A 57 -6.94 -6.69 0.30
N TRP A 58 -7.97 -6.49 -0.52
CA TRP A 58 -8.23 -7.33 -1.70
C TRP A 58 -7.13 -7.21 -2.76
N MET A 59 -6.65 -5.99 -3.03
CA MET A 59 -5.50 -5.77 -3.90
C MET A 59 -4.25 -6.45 -3.37
N GLU A 60 -3.99 -6.33 -2.07
CA GLU A 60 -2.82 -6.95 -1.46
C GLU A 60 -2.88 -8.47 -1.52
N ALA A 61 -4.04 -9.07 -1.24
CA ALA A 61 -4.26 -10.50 -1.35
C ALA A 61 -4.00 -11.02 -2.77
N LEU A 62 -4.40 -10.27 -3.81
CA LEU A 62 -4.07 -10.60 -5.21
C LEU A 62 -2.56 -10.59 -5.48
N VAL A 63 -1.85 -9.58 -4.99
CA VAL A 63 -0.40 -9.44 -5.20
C VAL A 63 0.37 -10.53 -4.44
N ARG A 64 -0.06 -10.83 -3.22
CA ARG A 64 0.51 -11.90 -2.38
C ARG A 64 0.13 -13.32 -2.82
N LYS A 65 -0.75 -13.45 -3.82
CA LYS A 65 -1.30 -14.72 -4.31
C LYS A 65 -2.09 -15.49 -3.25
N GLU A 66 -2.64 -14.78 -2.26
CA GLU A 66 -3.58 -15.36 -1.28
C GLU A 66 -4.91 -15.71 -1.93
N ILE A 67 -5.29 -14.96 -2.97
CA ILE A 67 -6.45 -15.23 -3.82
C ILE A 67 -6.04 -15.26 -5.30
N ARG A 68 -6.71 -16.09 -6.11
CA ARG A 68 -6.38 -16.27 -7.52
C ARG A 68 -7.05 -15.21 -8.40
N PRO A 69 -6.35 -14.64 -9.39
CA PRO A 69 -7.00 -13.68 -10.29
C PRO A 69 -8.00 -14.37 -11.22
N LEU A 70 -9.28 -14.04 -11.06
CA LEU A 70 -10.41 -14.52 -11.85
C LEU A 70 -10.54 -13.82 -13.21
N THR A 71 -10.08 -12.57 -13.31
CA THR A 71 -10.24 -11.76 -14.55
C THR A 71 -8.91 -11.36 -15.17
N LYS A 72 -8.92 -11.08 -16.49
CA LYS A 72 -7.75 -10.53 -17.21
C LYS A 72 -7.27 -9.20 -16.59
N ALA A 73 -8.20 -8.38 -16.09
CA ALA A 73 -7.87 -7.13 -15.41
C ALA A 73 -7.11 -7.37 -14.10
N GLN A 74 -7.51 -8.37 -13.30
CA GLN A 74 -6.79 -8.74 -12.07
C GLN A 74 -5.40 -9.30 -12.39
N LYS A 75 -5.28 -10.14 -13.41
CA LYS A 75 -3.97 -10.62 -13.90
C LYS A 75 -3.07 -9.46 -14.33
N ARG A 76 -3.62 -8.48 -15.04
CA ARG A 76 -2.90 -7.27 -15.45
C ARG A 76 -2.49 -6.44 -14.23
N PHE A 77 -3.39 -6.26 -13.25
CA PHE A 77 -3.10 -5.54 -12.02
C PHE A 77 -1.89 -6.13 -11.29
N ILE A 78 -1.81 -7.46 -11.15
CA ILE A 78 -0.65 -8.12 -10.52
C ILE A 78 0.66 -7.81 -11.29
N GLN A 79 0.63 -7.82 -12.63
CA GLN A 79 1.81 -7.45 -13.42
C GLN A 79 2.23 -6.00 -13.17
N VAL A 80 1.27 -5.08 -13.06
CA VAL A 80 1.53 -3.68 -12.74
C VAL A 80 2.06 -3.53 -11.31
N ALA A 81 1.49 -4.24 -10.34
CA ALA A 81 1.89 -4.20 -8.94
C ALA A 81 3.34 -4.67 -8.73
N HIS A 82 3.82 -5.59 -9.57
CA HIS A 82 5.23 -6.03 -9.60
C HIS A 82 6.14 -5.14 -10.45
N GLY A 83 5.64 -4.05 -11.04
CA GLY A 83 6.42 -3.13 -11.87
C GLY A 83 6.70 -3.62 -13.29
N ASN A 84 6.12 -4.75 -13.71
CA ASN A 84 6.32 -5.32 -15.06
C ASN A 84 5.50 -4.59 -16.14
N ARG A 85 4.56 -3.72 -15.74
CA ARG A 85 3.71 -2.93 -16.64
C ARG A 85 3.39 -1.56 -16.04
N ILE A 86 3.15 -0.59 -16.90
CA ILE A 86 2.71 0.74 -16.50
C ILE A 86 1.22 0.70 -16.11
N GLY A 87 0.93 1.18 -14.91
CA GLY A 87 -0.43 1.33 -14.39
C GLY A 87 -1.18 2.48 -15.05
N SER A 88 -2.38 2.21 -15.55
CA SER A 88 -3.23 3.20 -16.22
C SER A 88 -4.60 3.34 -15.54
N THR A 89 -5.08 2.29 -14.87
CA THR A 89 -6.39 2.31 -14.20
C THR A 89 -6.31 3.03 -12.85
N ARG A 90 -7.46 3.45 -12.32
CA ARG A 90 -7.53 4.12 -11.00
C ARG A 90 -7.01 3.22 -9.87
N PHE A 91 -7.33 1.93 -9.90
CA PHE A 91 -6.85 0.95 -8.92
C PHE A 91 -5.33 0.76 -8.99
N GLU A 92 -4.79 0.66 -10.20
CA GLU A 92 -3.35 0.54 -10.43
C GLU A 92 -2.60 1.79 -9.96
N LYS A 93 -3.10 2.98 -10.30
CA LYS A 93 -2.51 4.25 -9.86
C LYS A 93 -2.58 4.40 -8.35
N ALA A 94 -3.70 4.02 -7.72
CA ALA A 94 -3.84 4.03 -6.26
C ALA A 94 -2.81 3.12 -5.59
N TRP A 95 -2.61 1.91 -6.12
CA TRP A 95 -1.61 0.95 -5.62
C TRP A 95 -0.17 1.45 -5.80
N ILE A 96 0.18 1.95 -6.99
CA ILE A 96 1.53 2.46 -7.26
C ILE A 96 1.85 3.64 -6.33
N ASN A 97 0.92 4.58 -6.19
CA ASN A 97 1.12 5.75 -5.33
C ASN A 97 1.25 5.37 -3.86
N SER A 98 0.48 4.38 -3.38
CA SER A 98 0.60 3.92 -2.00
C SER A 98 1.96 3.30 -1.71
N LYS A 99 2.51 2.53 -2.66
CA LYS A 99 3.85 1.96 -2.59
C LYS A 99 4.93 3.04 -2.53
N ILE A 100 4.88 4.01 -3.44
CA ILE A 100 5.85 5.12 -3.48
C ILE A 100 5.86 5.87 -2.15
N LEU A 101 4.69 6.16 -1.58
CA LEU A 101 4.60 6.90 -0.32
C LEU A 101 5.10 6.10 0.88
N LYS A 102 4.82 4.80 0.94
CA LYS A 102 5.39 3.92 1.98
C LYS A 102 6.90 3.86 1.89
N ASP A 103 7.46 3.76 0.69
CA ASP A 103 8.91 3.70 0.50
C ASP A 103 9.59 5.03 0.85
N ARG A 104 8.95 6.17 0.55
CA ARG A 104 9.40 7.51 0.98
C ARG A 104 9.37 7.65 2.50
N ASN A 105 8.24 7.37 3.14
CA ASN A 105 8.12 7.42 4.60
C ASN A 105 9.18 6.55 5.28
N ARG A 106 9.46 5.34 4.76
CA ARG A 106 10.51 4.47 5.28
C ARG A 106 11.91 5.09 5.14
N THR A 107 12.22 5.67 3.99
CA THR A 107 13.51 6.30 3.73
C THR A 107 13.74 7.49 4.65
N ASP A 108 12.71 8.33 4.82
CA ASP A 108 12.76 9.51 5.70
C ASP A 108 12.95 9.12 7.17
N LEU A 109 12.30 8.04 7.63
CA LEU A 109 12.47 7.52 8.99
C LEU A 109 13.91 7.05 9.24
N ILE A 110 14.48 6.25 8.32
CA ILE A 110 15.86 5.77 8.42
C ILE A 110 16.85 6.96 8.44
N ALA A 111 16.62 7.96 7.59
CA ALA A 111 17.47 9.15 7.54
C ALA A 111 17.46 9.92 8.87
N ARG A 112 16.29 10.09 9.50
CA ARG A 112 16.14 10.77 10.80
C ARG A 112 16.80 9.98 11.94
N GLU A 113 16.63 8.66 11.96
CA GLU A 113 17.27 7.80 12.95
C GLU A 113 18.80 7.88 12.85
N ASN A 114 19.35 7.83 11.63
CA ASN A 114 20.79 7.98 11.41
C ASN A 114 21.31 9.35 11.91
N GLN A 115 20.56 10.43 11.68
CA GLN A 115 20.92 11.76 12.19
C GLN A 115 20.88 11.82 13.71
N LEU A 116 19.87 11.23 14.36
CA LEU A 116 19.77 11.17 15.82
C LEU A 116 20.92 10.36 16.43
N SER A 117 21.21 9.18 15.87
CA SER A 117 22.32 8.34 16.30
C SER A 117 23.67 9.05 16.18
N ALA A 118 23.92 9.74 15.06
CA ALA A 118 25.13 10.54 14.88
C ALA A 118 25.24 11.69 15.89
N ARG A 119 24.12 12.36 16.22
CA ARG A 119 24.10 13.40 17.25
C ARG A 119 24.39 12.84 18.64
N VAL A 120 23.84 11.68 19.00
CA VAL A 120 24.09 11.02 20.29
C VAL A 120 25.56 10.60 20.42
N SER A 121 26.15 10.04 19.37
CA SER A 121 27.58 9.70 19.36
C SER A 121 28.48 10.93 19.53
N ASN A 122 28.11 12.06 18.92
CA ASN A 122 28.87 13.30 19.07
C ASN A 122 28.75 13.89 20.48
N VAL A 123 27.57 13.83 21.12
CA VAL A 123 27.37 14.31 22.50
C VAL A 123 28.19 13.48 23.52
N GLY A 124 28.33 12.17 23.31
CA GLY A 124 29.19 11.32 24.14
C GLY A 124 30.69 11.63 24.04
N SER A 125 31.13 12.30 22.97
CA SER A 125 32.54 12.70 22.78
C SER A 125 32.88 14.06 23.41
N PHE A 126 31.90 14.80 23.95
CA PHE A 126 32.12 16.06 24.67
C PHE A 126 32.34 15.88 26.18
N SER A 127 32.77 14.70 26.64
CA SER A 127 33.19 14.50 28.03
C SER A 127 34.69 14.78 28.23
N ASN A 128 34.93 15.93 28.87
CA ASN A 128 36.06 16.32 29.71
C ASN A 128 37.44 16.50 29.06
N SER A 129 37.74 17.75 28.69
CA SER A 129 39.09 18.32 28.81
C SER A 129 39.01 19.74 29.37
N GLU A 130 38.45 19.87 30.58
CA GLU A 130 38.80 20.99 31.46
C GLU A 130 39.93 20.52 32.39
N THR A 131 41.16 20.59 31.88
CA THR A 131 42.36 20.61 32.74
C THR A 131 42.38 21.96 33.45
N ILE A 132 41.86 21.99 34.68
CA ILE A 132 42.06 23.10 35.61
C ILE A 132 43.54 23.10 36.01
N HIS A 133 44.31 24.04 35.45
CA HIS A 133 45.67 24.32 35.85
C HIS A 133 45.62 25.32 37.02
N ASN A 134 45.76 24.83 38.26
CA ASN A 134 45.98 25.69 39.41
C ASN A 134 47.48 26.02 39.50
N GLY A 135 47.80 27.30 39.39
CA GLY A 135 49.12 27.89 39.71
C GLY A 135 49.10 28.59 41.05
#